data_AF-A0A258CMY7-F1
#
_entry.id   AF-A0A258CMY7-F1
#
_cell.length_a   1.000
_cell.length_b   1.000
_cell.length_c   1.000
_cell.angle_alpha   90.00
_cell.angle_beta   90.00
_cell.angle_gamma   90.00
#
_symmetry.space_group_name_H-M   'P 1'
#
loop_
_entity.id
_entity.type
_entity.pdbx_description
1 polymer ?
#
loop_
_entity_poly.entity_id
_entity_poly.type
_entity_poly.pdbx_seq_one_letter_code
_entity_poly.pdbx_strand_id
1 'polypeptide(L)' 'MIATTAKVNLLGLTQPQLESFFESIGEKRFRAGQVMKWIHHFGVDDFDAMSNIGKALREKLKACAEIRGPEVVSEDI' A
#
# COMPACT_ATOMS: atom_id res chain seq x y z
N MET A 1 2.09 -17.34 -20.16
CA MET A 1 2.34 -17.41 -18.71
C MET A 1 2.65 -16.01 -18.21
N ILE A 2 1.75 -15.39 -17.45
CA ILE A 2 2.08 -14.47 -16.35
C ILE A 2 0.93 -14.58 -15.35
N ALA A 3 1.15 -15.23 -14.22
CA ALA A 3 0.21 -15.15 -13.12
C ALA A 3 0.40 -13.76 -12.50
N THR A 4 -0.36 -12.78 -12.96
CA THR A 4 -0.47 -11.48 -12.32
C THR A 4 -1.20 -11.72 -11.00
N THR A 5 -0.46 -12.12 -9.96
CA THR A 5 -1.00 -12.16 -8.60
C THR A 5 -1.45 -10.74 -8.30
N ALA A 6 -2.77 -10.51 -8.36
CA ALA A 6 -3.39 -9.20 -8.28
C ALA A 6 -3.13 -8.59 -6.90
N LYS A 7 -2.01 -7.89 -6.77
CA LYS A 7 -1.69 -7.11 -5.58
C LYS A 7 -2.64 -5.92 -5.53
N VAL A 8 -3.10 -5.61 -4.33
CA VAL A 8 -3.97 -4.46 -4.11
C VAL A 8 -3.12 -3.19 -4.12
N ASN A 9 -3.39 -2.27 -5.04
CA ASN A 9 -2.72 -0.97 -5.05
C ASN A 9 -3.29 -0.06 -3.94
N LEU A 10 -2.50 0.16 -2.89
CA LEU A 10 -2.92 0.94 -1.73
C LEU A 10 -3.00 2.45 -2.00
N LEU A 11 -2.29 2.95 -3.02
CA LEU A 11 -2.28 4.38 -3.37
C LEU A 11 -3.67 4.89 -3.80
N GLY A 12 -4.44 4.03 -4.47
CA GLY A 12 -5.77 4.37 -4.96
C GLY A 12 -6.90 4.14 -3.95
N LEU A 13 -6.59 3.63 -2.75
CA LEU A 13 -7.60 3.31 -1.75
C LEU A 13 -7.88 4.49 -0.84
N THR A 14 -9.16 4.74 -0.59
CA THR A 14 -9.60 5.65 0.47
C THR A 14 -9.32 5.06 1.85
N GLN A 15 -9.29 5.90 2.89
CA GLN A 15 -9.12 5.47 4.28
C GLN A 15 -9.98 4.26 4.68
N PRO A 16 -11.33 4.25 4.47
CA PRO A 16 -12.16 3.11 4.83
C PRO A 16 -11.84 1.83 4.03
N GLN A 17 -11.40 1.97 2.77
CA GLN A 17 -10.98 0.81 1.97
C GLN A 17 -9.66 0.24 2.48
N LEU A 18 -8.73 1.10 2.90
CA LEU A 18 -7.47 0.70 3.50
C LEU A 18 -7.72 -0.01 4.84
N GLU A 19 -8.62 0.51 5.68
CA GLU A 19 -9.04 -0.14 6.92
C GLU A 19 -9.65 -1.53 6.67
N SER A 20 -10.57 -1.63 5.71
CA SER A 20 -11.20 -2.90 5.34
C SER A 20 -10.19 -3.91 4.77
N PHE A 21 -9.24 -3.46 3.97
CA PHE A 21 -8.15 -4.30 3.47
C PHE A 21 -7.29 -4.84 4.62
N PHE A 22 -6.91 -3.98 5.57
CA PHE A 22 -6.15 -4.39 6.75
C PHE A 22 -6.92 -5.39 7.61
N GLU A 23 -8.23 -5.18 7.82
CA GLU A 23 -9.07 -6.16 8.51
C GLU A 23 -9.12 -7.50 7.77
N SER A 24 -9.21 -7.49 6.44
CA SER A 24 -9.24 -8.70 5.61
C SER A 24 -7.96 -9.55 5.72
N ILE A 25 -6.82 -8.95 6.06
CA ILE A 25 -5.54 -9.65 6.26
C ILE A 25 -5.23 -9.96 7.74
N GLY A 26 -6.21 -9.74 8.63
CA GLY A 26 -6.12 -9.97 10.07
C GLY A 26 -5.31 -8.91 10.81
N GLU A 27 -5.20 -7.71 10.26
CA GLU A 27 -4.46 -6.58 10.84
C GLU A 27 -5.40 -5.54 11.44
N LYS A 28 -4.89 -4.75 12.39
CA LYS A 28 -5.69 -3.72 13.08
C LYS A 28 -5.87 -2.48 12.21
N ARG A 29 -7.07 -1.90 12.23
CA ARG A 29 -7.44 -0.66 11.49
C ARG A 29 -6.45 0.50 11.68
N PHE A 30 -5.91 0.68 12.87
CA PHE A 30 -4.94 1.77 13.11
C PHE A 30 -3.67 1.65 12.25
N ARG A 31 -3.28 0.43 11.83
CA ARG A 31 -2.11 0.22 10.97
C ARG A 31 -2.37 0.71 9.55
N ALA A 32 -3.62 0.67 9.09
CA ALA A 32 -4.02 1.29 7.84
C ALA A 32 -3.74 2.81 7.88
N GLY A 33 -4.10 3.48 8.97
CA GLY A 33 -3.80 4.91 9.16
C GLY A 33 -2.30 5.23 9.14
N GLN A 34 -1.45 4.35 9.69
CA GLN A 34 0.00 4.52 9.60
C GLN A 34 0.51 4.44 8.15
N VAL A 35 0.08 3.42 7.39
CA VAL A 35 0.46 3.27 5.98
C VAL A 35 -0.07 4.42 5.14
N MET A 36 -1.32 4.82 5.33
CA MET A 36 -1.93 5.94 4.62
C MET A 36 -1.13 7.24 4.82
N LYS A 37 -0.64 7.49 6.04
CA LYS A 37 0.25 8.64 6.30
C LYS A 37 1.56 8.54 5.52
N TRP A 38 2.19 7.37 5.43
CA TRP A 38 3.41 7.20 4.63
C TRP A 38 3.17 7.46 3.15
N ILE A 39 2.10 6.90 2.61
CA ILE A 39 1.77 7.03 1.19
C ILE A 39 1.42 8.49 0.85
N HIS A 40 0.50 9.12 1.59
CA HIS A 40 -0.02 10.45 1.24
C HIS A 40 0.80 11.62 1.80
N HIS A 41 1.39 11.49 2.99
CA HIS A 41 2.13 12.59 3.63
C HIS A 41 3.61 12.56 3.28
N PHE A 42 4.21 11.37 3.20
CA PHE A 42 5.63 11.21 2.91
C PHE A 42 5.91 10.83 1.45
N GLY A 43 4.87 10.44 0.67
CA GLY A 43 5.05 10.02 -0.71
C GLY A 43 5.86 8.73 -0.85
N VAL A 44 5.84 7.87 0.17
CA VAL A 44 6.65 6.64 0.19
C VAL A 44 5.87 5.48 -0.43
N ASP A 45 6.41 4.93 -1.50
CA ASP A 45 5.89 3.75 -2.19
C ASP A 45 6.56 2.43 -1.75
N ASP A 46 7.67 2.50 -1.01
CA ASP A 46 8.35 1.31 -0.50
C ASP A 46 7.97 0.98 0.96
N PHE A 47 7.47 -0.25 1.18
CA PHE A 47 7.10 -0.69 2.52
C PHE A 47 8.29 -0.82 3.48
N ASP A 48 9.52 -1.04 2.99
CA ASP A 48 10.72 -1.16 3.83
C ASP A 48 11.20 0.20 4.36
N ALA A 49 10.93 1.28 3.63
CA ALA A 49 11.15 2.65 4.09
C ALA A 49 10.22 3.06 5.27
N MET A 50 9.14 2.31 5.52
CA MET A 50 8.21 2.59 6.62
C MET A 50 8.77 2.08 7.96
N SER A 51 9.70 2.83 8.56
CA SER A 51 10.41 2.44 9.80
C SER A 51 9.50 2.16 11.01
N ASN A 52 8.31 2.77 11.07
CA ASN A 52 7.35 2.57 12.15
C ASN A 52 6.39 1.37 11.93
N ILE A 53 6.61 0.60 10.85
CA ILE A 53 5.86 -0.62 10.54
C ILE A 53 6.73 -1.83 10.86
N GLY A 54 6.17 -2.80 11.59
CA GLY A 54 6.88 -4.03 11.95
C GLY A 54 7.20 -4.88 10.72
N LYS A 55 8.36 -5.55 10.73
CA LYS A 55 8.87 -6.37 9.61
C LYS A 55 7.82 -7.36 9.07
N ALA A 56 7.14 -8.08 9.96
CA ALA A 56 6.12 -9.06 9.57
C ALA A 56 4.94 -8.46 8.76
N LEU A 57 4.53 -7.23 9.08
CA LEU A 57 3.48 -6.54 8.32
C LEU A 57 4.00 -6.12 6.95
N ARG A 58 5.23 -5.60 6.86
CA ARG A 58 5.83 -5.23 5.58
C ARG A 58 5.89 -6.43 4.63
N GLU A 59 6.29 -7.60 5.12
CA GLU A 59 6.36 -8.80 4.30
C GLU A 59 4.97 -9.26 3.83
N LYS A 60 3.95 -9.22 4.69
CA LYS A 60 2.55 -9.46 4.30
C LYS A 60 2.09 -8.49 3.22
N LEU A 61 2.35 -7.19 3.39
CA LEU A 61 1.96 -6.16 2.43
C LEU A 61 2.68 -6.39 1.10
N LYS A 62 3.98 -6.68 1.10
CA LYS A 62 4.74 -7.00 -0.13
C LYS A 62 4.19 -8.19 -0.91
N ALA A 63 3.61 -9.17 -0.20
CA ALA A 63 3.00 -10.34 -0.82
C ALA A 63 1.62 -10.06 -1.45
N CYS A 64 0.77 -9.25 -0.80
CA CYS A 64 -0.63 -9.06 -1.18
C CYS A 64 -0.99 -7.66 -1.71
N ALA A 65 -0.10 -6.68 -1.57
CA ALA A 65 -0.33 -5.27 -1.86
C ALA A 65 0.89 -4.62 -2.53
N GLU A 66 0.64 -3.51 -3.20
CA GLU A 66 1.67 -2.64 -3.78
C GLU A 66 1.27 -1.18 -3.63
N ILE A 67 2.23 -0.27 -3.77
CA ILE A 67 1.97 1.17 -3.83
C ILE A 67 2.57 1.61 -5.16
N ARG A 68 1.73 1.80 -6.17
CA ARG A 68 2.19 2.21 -7.50
C ARG A 68 1.42 3.43 -7.95
N GLY A 69 2.17 4.49 -8.27
CA GLY A 69 1.65 5.68 -8.93
C GLY A 69 1.00 5.37 -10.28
N PRO A 70 0.04 6.19 -10.76
CA PRO A 70 -0.31 6.13 -12.17
C PRO A 70 0.96 6.28 -13.01
N GLU A 71 1.13 5.41 -13.99
CA GLU A 71 2.21 5.58 -14.97
C GLU A 71 1.97 6.91 -15.68
N VAL A 72 2.95 7.81 -15.68
CA VAL A 72 2.82 9.11 -16.36
C VAL A 72 2.89 8.82 -17.86
N VAL A 73 1.72 8.61 -18.46
CA VAL A 73 1.56 8.52 -19.90
C VAL A 73 1.25 9.95 -20.38
N SER A 74 2.18 10.53 -21.14
CA SER A 74 2.15 11.86 -21.79
C SER A 74 2.31 13.12 -20.90
N GLU A 75 3.47 13.76 -21.05
CA GLU A 75 3.64 15.21 -20.97
C GLU A 75 3.55 15.70 -22.43
N ASP A 76 2.39 16.19 -22.85
CA ASP A 76 2.22 16.86 -24.14
C ASP A 76 2.71 18.31 -23.96
N ILE A 77 3.83 18.63 -24.62
CA ILE A 77 4.46 19.97 -24.65
C ILE A 77 3.97 20.71 -25.89
#